data_AF-A0A4Q5Y2T5-F1
#
_entry.id   AF-A0A4Q5Y2T5-F1
#
_cell.length_a   1.000
_cell.length_b   1.000
_cell.length_c   1.000
_cell.angle_alpha   90.00
_cell.angle_beta   90.00
_cell.angle_gamma   90.00
#
_symmetry.space_group_name_H-M   'P 1'
#
loop_
_entity.id
_entity.type
_entity.pdbx_description
1 polymer ?
#
loop_
_entity_poly.entity_id
_entity_poly.type
_entity_poly.pdbx_seq_one_letter_code
_entity_poly.pdbx_strand_id
1 'polypeptide(L)'
;SLQADGISKNNYVFGDISSDNTTPVASGSVTDQDEFDRFYIRTTNPFVSGRWNDGYQSITRANTILEKIDAIEMDETLKRRYIAEAKFIRGYVYFELARTFGDVPLVLKSLTSSLGEAYDYGRNPVAEVYAQVEKDLSEAEADLPVSYTGADIGRATKGAAKAMLGKVLLTERKFDAAAVRLKEVIDSRIYDTVPYADVFDATKKNGREVVFDIQFAAGLNGEGNPWPNAFAPQNSGNAVIAFGGGGNNRPTQDLINAYEPGDIRKDFSLATSYVNAAGQTIQDVYVRKYRGNPVLNNDNSNNIPVIRYADVLLMYAECLNEATYNPAGDAMRYLNMIR
;
A
#
# COMPACT_ATOMS: atom_id res chain seq x y z
N SER A 1 2.72 -9.59 -9.62
CA SER A 1 1.34 -9.06 -9.44
C SER A 1 1.41 -8.14 -8.24
N LEU A 2 0.65 -7.04 -8.19
CA LEU A 2 0.64 -6.20 -6.99
C LEU A 2 0.01 -6.91 -5.78
N GLN A 3 -0.83 -7.93 -5.99
CA GLN A 3 -1.36 -8.81 -4.94
C GLN A 3 -0.33 -9.82 -4.41
N ALA A 4 0.89 -9.86 -4.94
CA ALA A 4 1.91 -10.79 -4.46
C ALA A 4 2.25 -10.51 -2.99
N ASP A 5 2.67 -11.56 -2.29
CA ASP A 5 2.85 -11.53 -0.83
C ASP A 5 3.87 -10.47 -0.42
N GLY A 6 5.02 -10.45 -1.07
CA GLY A 6 6.07 -9.47 -0.85
C GLY A 6 5.69 -8.04 -1.26
N ILE A 7 4.66 -7.83 -2.08
CA ILE A 7 4.27 -6.48 -2.51
C ILE A 7 3.21 -5.87 -1.59
N SER A 8 2.07 -6.55 -1.40
CA SER A 8 0.93 -5.97 -0.67
C SER A 8 0.47 -6.81 0.52
N LYS A 9 0.35 -8.13 0.40
CA LYS A 9 -0.26 -8.95 1.46
C LYS A 9 0.58 -9.01 2.73
N ASN A 10 1.91 -8.89 2.65
CA ASN A 10 2.79 -8.81 3.81
C ASN A 10 3.30 -7.39 4.10
N ASN A 11 2.76 -6.36 3.44
CA ASN A 11 3.29 -4.99 3.58
C ASN A 11 3.16 -4.45 5.02
N TYR A 12 2.19 -4.94 5.80
CA TYR A 12 2.04 -4.60 7.23
C TYR A 12 3.25 -5.04 8.07
N VAL A 13 4.01 -6.06 7.65
CA VAL A 13 5.23 -6.50 8.34
C VAL A 13 6.33 -5.44 8.26
N PHE A 14 6.43 -4.75 7.11
CA PHE A 14 7.42 -3.71 6.83
C PHE A 14 6.96 -2.29 7.22
N GLY A 15 5.67 -2.12 7.52
CA GLY A 15 5.06 -0.82 7.78
C GLY A 15 4.53 -0.70 9.20
N ASP A 16 3.60 -1.57 9.57
CA ASP A 16 2.93 -1.52 10.88
C ASP A 16 3.79 -2.18 11.97
N ILE A 17 4.26 -3.41 11.75
CA ILE A 17 5.02 -4.18 12.78
C ILE A 17 6.39 -3.56 13.08
N SER A 18 7.05 -3.01 12.06
CA SER A 18 8.33 -2.30 12.25
C SER A 18 8.16 -0.85 12.74
N SER A 19 6.94 -0.46 13.12
CA SER A 19 6.62 0.83 13.74
C SER A 19 6.18 0.63 15.19
N ASP A 20 5.66 1.68 15.82
CA ASP A 20 5.00 1.64 17.13
C ASP A 20 3.52 1.20 17.05
N ASN A 21 2.97 0.98 15.85
CA ASN A 21 1.54 0.71 15.67
C ASN A 21 1.11 -0.67 16.14
N THR A 22 1.85 -1.72 15.78
CA THR A 22 1.43 -3.11 16.01
C THR A 22 2.58 -4.02 16.37
N THR A 23 2.25 -5.17 16.96
CA THR A 23 3.17 -6.27 17.23
C THR A 23 2.75 -7.52 16.45
N PRO A 24 3.63 -8.51 16.27
CA PRO A 24 3.24 -9.82 15.74
C PRO A 24 2.33 -10.57 16.72
N VAL A 25 1.94 -11.79 16.31
CA VAL A 25 1.17 -12.71 17.14
C VAL A 25 1.86 -12.98 18.48
N ALA A 26 1.09 -12.98 19.58
CA ALA A 26 1.60 -13.41 20.87
C ALA A 26 1.82 -14.92 20.85
N SER A 27 3.06 -15.31 20.59
CA SER A 27 3.50 -16.70 20.52
C SER A 27 4.43 -17.02 21.69
N GLY A 28 4.35 -18.25 22.20
CA GLY A 28 5.35 -18.79 23.14
C GLY A 28 6.70 -19.11 22.48
N SER A 29 6.84 -18.82 21.18
CA SER A 29 8.05 -19.03 20.36
C SER A 29 8.28 -17.83 19.45
N VAL A 30 9.53 -17.59 19.08
CA VAL A 30 9.91 -16.53 18.14
C VAL A 30 9.43 -16.88 16.74
N THR A 31 8.72 -15.95 16.11
CA THR A 31 8.25 -16.00 14.71
C THR A 31 9.14 -15.13 13.82
N ASP A 32 9.09 -15.34 12.50
CA ASP A 32 9.83 -14.48 11.54
C ASP A 32 9.39 -13.01 11.57
N GLN A 33 8.18 -12.70 12.09
CA GLN A 33 7.70 -11.34 12.25
C GLN A 33 8.27 -10.65 13.50
N ASP A 34 8.62 -11.40 14.55
CA ASP A 34 9.26 -10.85 15.76
C ASP A 34 10.60 -10.17 15.46
N GLU A 35 11.26 -10.57 14.38
CA GLU A 35 12.51 -9.96 13.96
C GLU A 35 12.34 -8.50 13.50
N PHE A 36 11.17 -8.15 12.95
CA PHE A 36 10.83 -6.79 12.54
C PHE A 36 10.48 -5.90 13.73
N ASP A 37 9.64 -6.42 14.64
CA ASP A 37 9.23 -5.72 15.88
C ASP A 37 10.42 -5.41 16.80
N ARG A 38 11.38 -6.35 16.89
CA ARG A 38 12.54 -6.21 17.79
C ARG A 38 13.83 -5.84 17.07
N PHE A 39 13.76 -5.50 15.78
CA PHE A 39 14.86 -4.98 14.97
C PHE A 39 16.13 -5.85 14.93
N TYR A 40 15.99 -7.17 14.79
CA TYR A 40 17.11 -8.11 14.61
C TYR A 40 16.95 -8.98 13.34
N ILE A 41 16.38 -8.40 12.28
CA ILE A 41 16.06 -9.07 11.01
C ILE A 41 17.27 -9.82 10.44
N ARG A 42 17.13 -11.14 10.31
CA ARG A 42 18.18 -11.99 9.73
C ARG A 42 18.11 -11.97 8.20
N THR A 43 19.26 -12.21 7.55
CA THR A 43 19.33 -12.26 6.08
C THR A 43 18.53 -13.42 5.47
N THR A 44 18.20 -14.45 6.26
CA THR A 44 17.36 -15.58 5.83
C THR A 44 15.87 -15.38 6.14
N ASN A 45 15.44 -14.19 6.55
CA ASN A 45 14.04 -13.93 6.86
C ASN A 45 13.16 -14.10 5.59
N PRO A 46 12.07 -14.90 5.64
CA PRO A 46 11.26 -15.19 4.48
C PRO A 46 10.47 -13.97 3.96
N PHE A 47 10.10 -13.01 4.82
CA PHE A 47 9.42 -11.79 4.36
C PHE A 47 10.36 -10.93 3.52
N VAL A 48 11.61 -10.79 3.96
CA VAL A 48 12.65 -10.03 3.25
C VAL A 48 12.91 -10.64 1.86
N SER A 49 13.10 -11.96 1.79
CA SER A 49 13.31 -12.64 0.51
C SER A 49 12.05 -12.60 -0.39
N GLY A 50 10.86 -12.70 0.18
CA GLY A 50 9.59 -12.54 -0.54
C GLY A 50 9.44 -11.16 -1.18
N ARG A 51 9.69 -10.09 -0.42
CA ARG A 51 9.67 -8.70 -0.93
C ARG A 51 10.61 -8.51 -2.11
N TRP A 52 11.83 -9.02 -1.99
CA TRP A 52 12.84 -8.94 -3.06
C TRP A 52 12.38 -9.68 -4.32
N ASN A 53 11.99 -10.95 -4.16
CA ASN A 53 11.65 -11.82 -5.28
C ASN A 53 10.38 -11.33 -6.02
N ASP A 54 9.33 -10.99 -5.28
CA ASP A 54 8.08 -10.50 -5.87
C ASP A 54 8.24 -9.11 -6.51
N GLY A 55 9.12 -8.29 -5.92
CA GLY A 55 9.55 -7.01 -6.47
C GLY A 55 10.18 -7.16 -7.85
N TYR A 56 11.27 -7.91 -7.94
CA TYR A 56 11.98 -8.12 -9.20
C TYR A 56 11.17 -8.91 -10.23
N GLN A 57 10.29 -9.82 -9.79
CA GLN A 57 9.36 -10.47 -10.71
C GLN A 57 8.36 -9.46 -11.31
N SER A 58 7.87 -8.51 -10.52
CA SER A 58 6.95 -7.47 -11.01
C SER A 58 7.65 -6.48 -11.94
N ILE A 59 8.88 -6.08 -11.63
CA ILE A 59 9.74 -5.26 -12.50
C ILE A 59 9.99 -5.96 -13.83
N THR A 60 10.33 -7.26 -13.81
CA THR A 60 10.59 -8.05 -15.02
C THR A 60 9.38 -8.08 -15.95
N ARG A 61 8.16 -8.24 -15.38
CA ARG A 61 6.91 -8.20 -16.15
C ARG A 61 6.65 -6.83 -16.77
N ALA A 62 6.90 -5.74 -16.02
CA ALA A 62 6.78 -4.39 -16.55
C ALA A 62 7.79 -4.14 -17.70
N ASN A 63 9.05 -4.52 -17.51
CA ASN A 63 10.08 -4.41 -18.55
C ASN A 63 9.72 -5.20 -19.82
N THR A 64 9.14 -6.40 -19.66
CA THR A 64 8.71 -7.22 -20.81
C THR A 64 7.64 -6.50 -21.64
N ILE A 65 6.70 -5.81 -21.00
CA ILE A 65 5.71 -5.00 -21.71
C ILE A 65 6.41 -3.84 -22.42
N LEU A 66 7.23 -3.07 -21.69
CA LEU A 66 7.90 -1.87 -22.22
C LEU A 66 8.84 -2.16 -23.40
N GLU A 67 9.48 -3.33 -23.43
CA GLU A 67 10.38 -3.70 -24.53
C GLU A 67 9.65 -4.26 -25.75
N LYS A 68 8.53 -4.95 -25.55
CA LYS A 68 7.86 -5.68 -26.64
C LYS A 68 6.74 -4.88 -27.32
N ILE A 69 6.13 -3.94 -26.59
CA ILE A 69 4.87 -3.33 -27.02
C ILE A 69 5.01 -2.45 -28.28
N ASP A 70 6.17 -1.87 -28.53
CA ASP A 70 6.40 -1.01 -29.71
C ASP A 70 6.22 -1.78 -31.03
N ALA A 71 6.60 -3.05 -31.06
CA ALA A 71 6.48 -3.92 -32.24
C ALA A 71 5.07 -4.49 -32.45
N ILE A 72 4.13 -4.25 -31.52
CA ILE A 72 2.76 -4.77 -31.58
C ILE A 72 1.88 -3.78 -32.34
N GLU A 73 1.20 -4.24 -33.38
CA GLU A 73 0.17 -3.48 -34.08
C GLU A 73 -1.13 -3.49 -33.26
N MET A 74 -1.55 -2.32 -32.78
CA MET A 74 -2.73 -2.12 -31.94
C MET A 74 -3.14 -0.64 -31.93
N ASP A 75 -4.26 -0.32 -31.27
CA ASP A 75 -4.65 1.07 -31.07
C ASP A 75 -3.56 1.87 -30.31
N GLU A 76 -3.15 3.00 -30.87
CA GLU A 76 -2.05 3.81 -30.34
C GLU A 76 -2.37 4.48 -29.00
N THR A 77 -3.64 4.80 -28.74
CA THR A 77 -4.05 5.34 -27.44
C THR A 77 -3.96 4.27 -26.36
N LEU A 78 -4.43 3.07 -26.66
CA LEU A 78 -4.34 1.91 -25.79
C LEU A 78 -2.88 1.49 -25.55
N LYS A 79 -2.03 1.55 -26.59
CA LYS A 79 -0.59 1.29 -26.50
C LYS A 79 0.08 2.24 -25.50
N ARG A 80 -0.11 3.56 -25.68
CA ARG A 80 0.42 4.57 -24.75
C ARG A 80 -0.08 4.37 -23.32
N ARG A 81 -1.37 4.03 -23.16
CA ARG A 81 -1.95 3.71 -21.84
C ARG A 81 -1.25 2.51 -21.19
N TYR A 82 -1.01 1.41 -21.93
CA TYR A 82 -0.33 0.23 -21.38
C TYR A 82 1.13 0.50 -21.02
N ILE A 83 1.85 1.31 -21.81
CA ILE A 83 3.19 1.79 -21.46
C ILE A 83 3.14 2.56 -20.14
N ALA A 84 2.19 3.47 -19.99
CA ALA A 84 2.03 4.28 -18.79
C ALA A 84 1.66 3.45 -17.54
N GLU A 85 0.73 2.50 -17.68
CA GLU A 85 0.37 1.55 -16.61
C GLU A 85 1.58 0.71 -16.18
N ALA A 86 2.38 0.22 -17.13
CA ALA A 86 3.59 -0.55 -16.83
C ALA A 86 4.66 0.29 -16.10
N LYS A 87 4.88 1.55 -16.52
CA LYS A 87 5.78 2.49 -15.84
C LYS A 87 5.29 2.83 -14.43
N PHE A 88 4.00 3.09 -14.24
CA PHE A 88 3.43 3.35 -12.92
C PHE A 88 3.69 2.17 -11.96
N ILE A 89 3.42 0.95 -12.41
CA ILE A 89 3.68 -0.27 -11.62
C ILE A 89 5.17 -0.41 -11.31
N ARG A 90 6.06 -0.21 -12.29
CA ARG A 90 7.51 -0.30 -12.08
C ARG A 90 8.02 0.76 -11.09
N GLY A 91 7.58 2.00 -11.23
CA GLY A 91 7.90 3.10 -10.31
C GLY A 91 7.41 2.81 -8.88
N TYR A 92 6.16 2.34 -8.72
CA TYR A 92 5.64 1.92 -7.43
C TYR A 92 6.48 0.81 -6.79
N VAL A 93 6.80 -0.25 -7.54
CA VAL A 93 7.57 -1.39 -7.02
C VAL A 93 9.00 -0.99 -6.67
N TYR A 94 9.65 -0.13 -7.46
CA TYR A 94 10.97 0.38 -7.11
C TYR A 94 10.95 1.27 -5.87
N PHE A 95 9.92 2.11 -5.70
CA PHE A 95 9.73 2.91 -4.49
C PHE A 95 9.57 2.02 -3.26
N GLU A 96 8.76 0.97 -3.38
CA GLU A 96 8.58 -0.07 -2.37
C GLU A 96 9.90 -0.78 -2.01
N LEU A 97 10.73 -1.13 -2.99
CA LEU A 97 12.04 -1.77 -2.75
C LEU A 97 13.05 -0.80 -2.12
N ALA A 98 13.14 0.44 -2.63
CA ALA A 98 14.06 1.45 -2.14
C ALA A 98 13.81 1.80 -0.66
N ARG A 99 12.53 1.91 -0.26
CA ARG A 99 12.18 2.17 1.15
C ARG A 99 12.48 0.99 2.08
N THR A 100 12.51 -0.24 1.55
CA THR A 100 12.85 -1.44 2.33
C THR A 100 14.37 -1.68 2.41
N PHE A 101 15.08 -1.48 1.31
CA PHE A 101 16.47 -1.94 1.15
C PHE A 101 17.51 -0.83 0.95
N GLY A 102 17.08 0.40 0.74
CA GLY A 102 17.93 1.49 0.26
C GLY A 102 18.39 1.21 -1.16
N ASP A 103 19.70 1.06 -1.35
CA ASP A 103 20.29 0.78 -2.65
C ASP A 103 19.81 -0.57 -3.21
N VAL A 104 19.37 -0.60 -4.47
CA VAL A 104 18.91 -1.82 -5.15
C VAL A 104 19.33 -1.82 -6.62
N PRO A 105 19.51 -2.98 -7.25
CA PRO A 105 19.81 -3.05 -8.69
C PRO A 105 18.73 -2.42 -9.59
N LEU A 106 19.13 -1.52 -10.47
CA LEU A 106 18.27 -0.92 -11.50
C LEU A 106 18.24 -1.75 -12.79
N VAL A 107 17.33 -2.72 -12.81
CA VAL A 107 17.01 -3.58 -13.96
C VAL A 107 15.88 -2.96 -14.77
N LEU A 108 16.21 -2.26 -15.86
CA LEU A 108 15.25 -1.56 -16.72
C LEU A 108 14.94 -2.27 -18.04
N LYS A 109 15.51 -3.46 -18.21
CA LYS A 109 15.35 -4.34 -19.37
C LYS A 109 14.87 -5.73 -18.94
N SER A 110 14.31 -6.51 -19.85
CA SER A 110 13.97 -7.90 -19.54
C SER A 110 15.24 -8.74 -19.56
N LEU A 111 15.48 -9.46 -18.47
CA LEU A 111 16.54 -10.47 -18.43
C LEU A 111 16.02 -11.70 -19.16
N THR A 112 16.55 -11.98 -20.35
CA THR A 112 15.91 -12.93 -21.27
C THR A 112 16.50 -14.33 -21.25
N SER A 113 17.76 -14.56 -20.85
CA SER A 113 18.34 -15.90 -21.13
C SER A 113 19.55 -16.40 -20.33
N SER A 114 20.15 -15.66 -19.38
CA SER A 114 21.23 -16.26 -18.56
C SER A 114 21.25 -15.74 -17.13
N LEU A 115 21.49 -16.64 -16.17
CA LEU A 115 21.83 -16.27 -14.78
C LEU A 115 23.03 -15.30 -14.74
N GLY A 116 23.94 -15.39 -15.72
CA GLY A 116 25.11 -14.52 -15.86
C GLY A 116 24.73 -13.04 -15.97
N GLU A 117 23.78 -12.70 -16.84
CA GLU A 117 23.33 -11.31 -17.05
C GLU A 117 22.77 -10.69 -15.75
N ALA A 118 22.09 -11.50 -14.93
CA ALA A 118 21.59 -11.03 -13.63
C ALA A 118 22.73 -10.69 -12.65
N TYR A 119 23.87 -11.38 -12.73
CA TYR A 119 25.04 -11.12 -11.86
C TYR A 119 25.81 -9.85 -12.24
N ASP A 120 25.60 -9.31 -13.44
CA ASP A 120 26.21 -8.03 -13.85
C ASP A 120 25.55 -6.82 -13.16
N TYR A 121 24.34 -7.00 -12.62
CA TYR A 121 23.62 -5.95 -11.93
C TYR A 121 24.08 -5.81 -10.47
N GLY A 122 24.91 -4.81 -10.20
CA GLY A 122 25.21 -4.32 -8.86
C GLY A 122 24.05 -3.51 -8.26
N ARG A 123 24.13 -3.21 -6.95
CA ARG A 123 23.20 -2.28 -6.30
C ARG A 123 23.47 -0.85 -6.78
N ASN A 124 22.43 -0.14 -7.20
CA ASN A 124 22.52 1.28 -7.50
C ASN A 124 22.19 2.12 -6.25
N PRO A 125 22.83 3.28 -6.04
CA PRO A 125 22.48 4.22 -5.00
C PRO A 125 20.98 4.54 -4.98
N VAL A 126 20.39 4.63 -3.80
CA VAL A 126 18.95 4.92 -3.63
C VAL A 126 18.50 6.19 -4.36
N ALA A 127 19.37 7.20 -4.48
CA ALA A 127 19.10 8.41 -5.24
C ALA A 127 18.90 8.16 -6.74
N GLU A 128 19.67 7.24 -7.34
CA GLU A 128 19.47 6.83 -8.74
C GLU A 128 18.15 6.06 -8.88
N VAL A 129 17.81 5.24 -7.88
CA VAL A 129 16.55 4.50 -7.86
C VAL A 129 15.36 5.45 -7.80
N TYR A 130 15.39 6.45 -6.93
CA TYR A 130 14.35 7.47 -6.86
C TYR A 130 14.27 8.32 -8.13
N ALA A 131 15.39 8.71 -8.74
CA ALA A 131 15.37 9.40 -10.02
C ALA A 131 14.64 8.59 -11.12
N GLN A 132 14.83 7.27 -11.13
CA GLN A 132 14.13 6.37 -12.06
C GLN A 132 12.64 6.22 -11.72
N VAL A 133 12.27 6.17 -10.42
CA VAL A 133 10.87 6.19 -9.97
C VAL A 133 10.18 7.48 -10.38
N GLU A 134 10.79 8.64 -10.14
CA GLU A 134 10.27 9.95 -10.52
C GLU A 134 10.04 10.03 -12.03
N LYS A 135 11.00 9.53 -12.83
CA LYS A 135 10.90 9.45 -14.29
C LYS A 135 9.72 8.59 -14.73
N ASP A 136 9.62 7.36 -14.21
CA ASP A 136 8.54 6.44 -14.59
C ASP A 136 7.16 6.98 -14.24
N LEU A 137 7.00 7.56 -13.04
CA LEU A 137 5.72 8.14 -12.61
C LEU A 137 5.34 9.40 -13.41
N SER A 138 6.32 10.27 -13.70
CA SER A 138 6.10 11.48 -14.51
C SER A 138 5.73 11.13 -15.95
N GLU A 139 6.40 10.15 -16.56
CA GLU A 139 6.07 9.68 -17.91
C GLU A 139 4.73 8.93 -17.94
N ALA A 140 4.39 8.18 -16.89
CA ALA A 140 3.07 7.53 -16.80
C ALA A 140 1.94 8.55 -16.72
N GLU A 141 2.09 9.62 -15.94
CA GLU A 141 1.08 10.67 -15.77
C GLU A 141 0.55 11.23 -17.10
N ALA A 142 1.41 11.36 -18.11
CA ALA A 142 1.06 11.95 -19.39
C ALA A 142 -0.10 11.19 -20.08
N ASP A 143 -0.01 9.86 -20.10
CA ASP A 143 -0.88 8.98 -20.90
C ASP A 143 -1.89 8.17 -20.07
N LEU A 144 -1.86 8.25 -18.74
CA LEU A 144 -2.91 7.63 -17.90
C LEU A 144 -4.24 8.40 -18.01
N PRO A 145 -5.37 7.67 -18.15
CA PRO A 145 -6.71 8.23 -18.03
C PRO A 145 -6.96 8.94 -16.70
N VAL A 146 -7.80 9.97 -16.75
CA VAL A 146 -8.27 10.70 -15.55
C VAL A 146 -9.16 9.81 -14.67
N SER A 147 -9.97 8.96 -15.30
CA SER A 147 -10.85 7.99 -14.64
C SER A 147 -11.11 6.80 -15.56
N TYR A 148 -11.58 5.70 -15.00
CA TYR A 148 -12.01 4.52 -15.74
C TYR A 148 -13.48 4.20 -15.49
N THR A 149 -14.05 3.39 -16.38
CA THR A 149 -15.44 2.91 -16.29
C THR A 149 -15.49 1.40 -16.52
N GLY A 150 -16.54 0.73 -16.02
CA GLY A 150 -16.74 -0.70 -16.26
C GLY A 150 -15.62 -1.57 -15.69
N ALA A 151 -15.13 -2.52 -16.49
CA ALA A 151 -14.12 -3.49 -16.07
C ALA A 151 -12.71 -2.89 -15.85
N ASP A 152 -12.47 -1.65 -16.28
CA ASP A 152 -11.18 -0.98 -16.10
C ASP A 152 -11.08 -0.20 -14.77
N ILE A 153 -12.13 -0.17 -13.95
CA ILE A 153 -12.10 0.47 -12.62
C ILE A 153 -11.06 -0.25 -11.74
N GLY A 154 -10.23 0.52 -11.05
CA GLY A 154 -9.12 0.03 -10.22
C GLY A 154 -7.74 0.10 -10.89
N ARG A 155 -7.68 0.42 -12.19
CA ARG A 155 -6.42 0.73 -12.89
C ARG A 155 -5.83 2.07 -12.43
N ALA A 156 -4.51 2.20 -12.59
CA ALA A 156 -3.79 3.43 -12.28
C ALA A 156 -4.30 4.61 -13.12
N THR A 157 -4.65 5.72 -12.47
CA THR A 157 -5.13 6.95 -13.11
C THR A 157 -4.04 8.03 -13.12
N LYS A 158 -4.29 9.10 -13.86
CA LYS A 158 -3.45 10.31 -13.82
C LYS A 158 -3.28 10.85 -12.39
N GLY A 159 -4.35 10.87 -11.60
CA GLY A 159 -4.30 11.27 -10.20
C GLY A 159 -3.47 10.31 -9.34
N ALA A 160 -3.53 9.00 -9.60
CA ALA A 160 -2.68 8.02 -8.95
C ALA A 160 -1.18 8.26 -9.20
N ALA A 161 -0.79 8.52 -10.45
CA ALA A 161 0.60 8.84 -10.79
C ALA A 161 1.09 10.12 -10.09
N LYS A 162 0.28 11.19 -10.11
CA LYS A 162 0.60 12.45 -9.40
C LYS A 162 0.75 12.28 -7.90
N ALA A 163 -0.20 11.59 -7.27
CA ALA A 163 -0.18 11.39 -5.83
C ALA A 163 1.00 10.51 -5.40
N MET A 164 1.31 9.46 -6.18
CA MET A 164 2.48 8.62 -5.93
C MET A 164 3.77 9.41 -6.11
N LEU A 165 3.88 10.23 -7.17
CA LEU A 165 5.04 11.10 -7.38
C LEU A 165 5.20 12.11 -6.23
N GLY A 166 4.11 12.72 -5.77
CA GLY A 166 4.11 13.58 -4.60
C GLY A 166 4.63 12.88 -3.34
N LYS A 167 4.23 11.62 -3.11
CA LYS A 167 4.72 10.80 -2.00
C LYS A 167 6.22 10.47 -2.10
N VAL A 168 6.71 10.16 -3.31
CA VAL A 168 8.14 9.92 -3.58
C VAL A 168 8.95 11.19 -3.28
N LEU A 169 8.54 12.32 -3.84
CA LEU A 169 9.19 13.61 -3.64
C LEU A 169 9.20 14.03 -2.16
N LEU A 170 8.09 13.81 -1.45
CA LEU A 170 8.02 14.07 -0.01
C LEU A 170 9.00 13.18 0.79
N THR A 171 9.09 11.90 0.44
CA THR A 171 10.05 10.95 1.06
C THR A 171 11.50 11.41 0.86
N GLU A 172 11.81 12.03 -0.28
CA GLU A 172 13.10 12.65 -0.57
C GLU A 172 13.29 14.05 0.03
N ARG A 173 12.30 14.56 0.79
CA ARG A 173 12.27 15.92 1.36
C ARG A 173 12.30 17.03 0.29
N LYS A 174 11.86 16.73 -0.93
CA LYS A 174 11.67 17.71 -2.01
C LYS A 174 10.30 18.40 -1.85
N PHE A 175 10.10 19.09 -0.73
CA PHE A 175 8.80 19.59 -0.29
C PHE A 175 8.10 20.49 -1.32
N ASP A 176 8.82 21.42 -1.94
CA ASP A 176 8.24 22.32 -2.96
C ASP A 176 7.74 21.55 -4.19
N ALA A 177 8.52 20.57 -4.66
CA ALA A 177 8.14 19.74 -5.81
C ALA A 177 6.97 18.81 -5.47
N ALA A 178 6.97 18.23 -4.27
CA ALA A 178 5.88 17.41 -3.76
C ALA A 178 4.58 18.22 -3.66
N ALA A 179 4.64 19.43 -3.10
CA ALA A 179 3.52 20.33 -2.95
C ALA A 179 2.82 20.62 -4.29
N VAL A 180 3.58 20.86 -5.35
CA VAL A 180 3.03 21.09 -6.70
C VAL A 180 2.20 19.87 -7.15
N ARG A 181 2.76 18.65 -7.07
CA ARG A 181 2.07 17.43 -7.54
C ARG A 181 0.83 17.10 -6.72
N LEU A 182 0.91 17.24 -5.40
CA LEU A 182 -0.21 16.98 -4.50
C LEU A 182 -1.32 18.02 -4.68
N LYS A 183 -0.96 19.29 -4.89
CA LYS A 183 -1.92 20.36 -5.15
C LYS A 183 -2.69 20.15 -6.45
N GLU A 184 -2.04 19.64 -7.50
CA GLU A 184 -2.72 19.29 -8.75
C GLU A 184 -3.78 18.18 -8.55
N VAL A 185 -3.54 17.23 -7.64
CA VAL A 185 -4.54 16.20 -7.29
C VAL A 185 -5.73 16.83 -6.56
N ILE A 186 -5.48 17.72 -5.61
CA ILE A 186 -6.51 18.47 -4.87
C ILE A 186 -7.34 19.34 -5.83
N ASP A 187 -6.68 20.09 -6.72
CA ASP A 187 -7.32 21.02 -7.65
C ASP A 187 -8.10 20.32 -8.76
N SER A 188 -7.84 19.03 -9.00
CA SER A 188 -8.62 18.23 -9.95
C SER A 188 -10.09 18.08 -9.54
N ARG A 189 -10.39 18.16 -8.23
CA ARG A 189 -11.73 17.95 -7.62
C ARG A 189 -12.38 16.60 -7.95
N ILE A 190 -11.59 15.64 -8.43
CA ILE A 190 -12.05 14.27 -8.72
C ILE A 190 -12.27 13.51 -7.40
N TYR A 191 -11.32 13.67 -6.48
CA TYR A 191 -11.28 13.00 -5.19
C TYR A 191 -11.92 13.83 -4.09
N ASP A 192 -12.41 13.14 -3.06
CA ASP A 192 -13.06 13.76 -1.90
C ASP A 192 -12.99 12.84 -0.69
N THR A 193 -13.10 13.41 0.51
CA THR A 193 -13.21 12.62 1.75
C THR A 193 -14.59 11.96 1.82
N VAL A 194 -14.63 10.74 2.34
CA VAL A 194 -15.88 10.00 2.59
C VAL A 194 -15.96 9.61 4.08
N PRO A 195 -17.09 9.11 4.59
CA PRO A 195 -17.12 8.54 5.93
C PRO A 195 -16.02 7.49 6.09
N TYR A 196 -15.23 7.56 7.18
CA TYR A 196 -14.02 6.75 7.36
C TYR A 196 -14.22 5.24 7.09
N ALA A 197 -15.36 4.69 7.53
CA ALA A 197 -15.71 3.29 7.34
C ALA A 197 -15.86 2.90 5.86
N ASP A 198 -16.34 3.82 5.02
CA ASP A 198 -16.67 3.57 3.61
C ASP A 198 -15.41 3.28 2.78
N VAL A 199 -14.27 3.83 3.19
CA VAL A 199 -12.96 3.59 2.55
C VAL A 199 -12.58 2.12 2.57
N PHE A 200 -12.95 1.40 3.64
CA PHE A 200 -12.53 0.02 3.88
C PHE A 200 -13.66 -0.98 3.64
N ASP A 201 -14.83 -0.52 3.18
CA ASP A 201 -16.00 -1.35 2.89
C ASP A 201 -15.87 -2.01 1.50
N ALA A 202 -15.92 -3.34 1.47
CA ALA A 202 -15.85 -4.12 0.22
C ALA A 202 -16.99 -3.83 -0.76
N THR A 203 -18.08 -3.21 -0.32
CA THR A 203 -19.21 -2.80 -1.18
C THR A 203 -19.06 -1.38 -1.75
N LYS A 204 -18.10 -0.59 -1.25
CA LYS A 204 -17.87 0.82 -1.63
C LYS A 204 -16.48 1.07 -2.23
N LYS A 205 -15.88 0.02 -2.78
CA LYS A 205 -14.54 0.02 -3.39
C LYS A 205 -14.42 1.04 -4.52
N ASN A 206 -13.20 1.54 -4.74
CA ASN A 206 -12.91 2.52 -5.78
C ASN A 206 -13.74 3.82 -5.63
N GLY A 207 -14.15 4.13 -4.39
CA GLY A 207 -14.89 5.36 -4.06
C GLY A 207 -14.05 6.62 -4.19
N ARG A 208 -14.67 7.78 -3.97
CA ARG A 208 -14.04 9.10 -4.23
C ARG A 208 -12.79 9.39 -3.39
N GLU A 209 -12.60 8.75 -2.24
CA GLU A 209 -11.39 8.92 -1.43
C GLU A 209 -10.24 8.02 -1.89
N VAL A 210 -10.50 7.00 -2.71
CA VAL A 210 -9.48 6.07 -3.17
C VAL A 210 -8.76 6.65 -4.38
N VAL A 211 -7.47 7.00 -4.21
CA VAL A 211 -6.62 7.47 -5.31
C VAL A 211 -5.98 6.28 -6.03
N PHE A 212 -5.47 5.31 -5.26
CA PHE A 212 -5.03 4.02 -5.76
C PHE A 212 -5.08 2.95 -4.67
N ASP A 213 -5.59 1.77 -5.01
CA ASP A 213 -5.67 0.62 -4.12
C ASP A 213 -5.37 -0.69 -4.88
N ILE A 214 -4.85 -1.67 -4.15
CA ILE A 214 -4.65 -3.01 -4.69
C ILE A 214 -5.99 -3.72 -4.70
N GLN A 215 -6.41 -4.14 -5.89
CA GLN A 215 -7.69 -4.81 -6.11
C GLN A 215 -7.65 -6.22 -5.52
N PHE A 216 -8.68 -6.62 -4.77
CA PHE A 216 -8.92 -7.98 -4.28
C PHE A 216 -10.36 -8.40 -4.57
N ALA A 217 -10.60 -9.68 -4.80
CA ALA A 217 -11.94 -10.22 -5.06
C ALA A 217 -12.09 -11.58 -4.37
N ALA A 218 -13.18 -11.75 -3.62
CA ALA A 218 -13.52 -13.04 -3.03
C ALA A 218 -14.17 -13.97 -4.04
N GLY A 219 -14.08 -15.28 -3.82
CA GLY A 219 -14.66 -16.32 -4.67
C GLY A 219 -13.85 -16.63 -5.92
N LEU A 220 -12.70 -15.97 -6.10
CA LEU A 220 -11.73 -16.25 -7.16
C LEU A 220 -10.49 -16.94 -6.57
N ASN A 221 -9.85 -17.81 -7.35
CA ASN A 221 -8.75 -18.62 -6.84
C ASN A 221 -7.50 -17.77 -6.57
N GLY A 222 -7.27 -17.41 -5.31
CA GLY A 222 -6.04 -16.74 -4.84
C GLY A 222 -6.04 -15.21 -4.92
N GLU A 223 -7.17 -14.59 -5.26
CA GLU A 223 -7.31 -13.12 -5.44
C GLU A 223 -7.96 -12.41 -4.24
N GLY A 224 -8.27 -13.16 -3.18
CA GLY A 224 -8.82 -12.62 -1.95
C GLY A 224 -7.78 -11.96 -1.05
N ASN A 225 -8.25 -10.99 -0.25
CA ASN A 225 -7.46 -10.29 0.74
C ASN A 225 -7.34 -11.13 2.02
N PRO A 226 -6.12 -11.50 2.44
CA PRO A 226 -5.91 -12.31 3.64
C PRO A 226 -5.99 -11.50 4.94
N TRP A 227 -5.88 -10.17 4.89
CA TRP A 227 -5.73 -9.32 6.08
C TRP A 227 -6.82 -9.49 7.13
N PRO A 228 -8.12 -9.56 6.80
CA PRO A 228 -9.15 -9.74 7.81
C PRO A 228 -8.96 -11.01 8.66
N ASN A 229 -8.58 -12.12 8.03
CA ASN A 229 -8.27 -13.37 8.72
C ASN A 229 -6.91 -13.29 9.43
N ALA A 230 -5.88 -12.79 8.77
CA ALA A 230 -4.55 -12.66 9.35
C ALA A 230 -4.57 -11.82 10.64
N PHE A 231 -5.39 -10.77 10.68
CA PHE A 231 -5.43 -9.81 11.78
C PHE A 231 -6.43 -10.13 12.89
N ALA A 232 -7.41 -10.97 12.63
CA ALA A 232 -8.36 -11.39 13.66
C ALA A 232 -7.66 -12.20 14.77
N PRO A 233 -8.17 -12.18 16.02
CA PRO A 233 -7.55 -12.86 17.15
C PRO A 233 -7.29 -14.35 16.89
N GLN A 234 -6.11 -14.82 17.29
CA GLN A 234 -5.82 -16.25 17.26
C GLN A 234 -6.79 -16.97 18.20
N ASN A 235 -7.26 -18.16 17.80
CA ASN A 235 -8.21 -18.97 18.60
C ASN A 235 -9.60 -18.33 18.79
N SER A 236 -9.98 -17.30 18.03
CA SER A 236 -11.36 -16.79 18.04
C SER A 236 -12.39 -17.80 17.53
N GLY A 237 -11.96 -18.87 16.86
CA GLY A 237 -12.83 -19.65 15.99
C GLY A 237 -13.57 -18.71 15.04
N ASN A 238 -14.86 -18.99 14.79
CA ASN A 238 -15.69 -18.14 13.93
C ASN A 238 -16.30 -16.92 14.65
N ALA A 239 -15.90 -16.61 15.89
CA ALA A 239 -16.52 -15.56 16.69
C ALA A 239 -16.23 -14.14 16.16
N VAL A 240 -15.08 -13.95 15.51
CA VAL A 240 -14.67 -12.65 14.92
C VAL A 240 -14.76 -12.68 13.41
N ILE A 241 -14.29 -13.76 12.79
CA ILE A 241 -14.31 -13.96 11.33
C ILE A 241 -14.40 -15.46 11.01
N ALA A 242 -15.08 -15.82 9.92
CA ALA A 242 -15.12 -17.20 9.44
C ALA A 242 -13.71 -17.74 9.16
N PHE A 243 -13.51 -19.04 9.41
CA PHE A 243 -12.24 -19.76 9.26
C PHE A 243 -11.15 -19.39 10.28
N GLY A 244 -11.48 -18.55 11.27
CA GLY A 244 -10.57 -18.20 12.35
C GLY A 244 -9.59 -17.08 12.00
N GLY A 245 -8.95 -16.57 13.06
CA GLY A 245 -7.93 -15.52 13.01
C GLY A 245 -6.51 -16.04 13.14
N GLY A 246 -5.57 -15.35 12.51
CA GLY A 246 -4.13 -15.60 12.60
C GLY A 246 -3.45 -14.94 13.80
N GLY A 247 -4.06 -13.89 14.35
CA GLY A 247 -3.51 -13.08 15.44
C GLY A 247 -2.31 -12.22 15.05
N ASN A 248 -2.06 -12.01 13.76
CA ASN A 248 -0.97 -11.16 13.27
C ASN A 248 -1.37 -9.67 13.37
N ASN A 249 -0.41 -8.76 13.36
CA ASN A 249 -0.65 -7.30 13.32
C ASN A 249 -1.55 -6.79 14.47
N ARG A 250 -1.13 -6.99 15.72
CA ARG A 250 -1.90 -6.66 16.92
C ARG A 250 -1.59 -5.23 17.38
N PRO A 251 -2.58 -4.32 17.50
CA PRO A 251 -2.34 -2.95 17.94
C PRO A 251 -1.62 -2.87 19.29
N THR A 252 -0.64 -1.98 19.40
CA THR A 252 0.04 -1.68 20.67
C THR A 252 -0.84 -0.83 21.57
N GLN A 253 -0.48 -0.77 22.86
CA GLN A 253 -1.11 0.17 23.78
C GLN A 253 -0.83 1.63 23.39
N ASP A 254 0.32 1.91 22.77
CA ASP A 254 0.68 3.24 22.29
C ASP A 254 -0.30 3.72 21.21
N LEU A 255 -0.57 2.89 20.19
CA LEU A 255 -1.57 3.18 19.17
C LEU A 255 -2.99 3.34 19.77
N ILE A 256 -3.38 2.51 20.75
CA ILE A 256 -4.68 2.65 21.42
C ILE A 256 -4.80 4.01 22.13
N ASN A 257 -3.71 4.49 22.71
CA ASN A 257 -3.63 5.75 23.44
C ASN A 257 -3.50 6.98 22.52
N ALA A 258 -3.03 6.79 21.27
CA ALA A 258 -2.89 7.86 20.29
C ALA A 258 -4.25 8.44 19.81
N TYR A 259 -5.33 7.67 19.91
CA TYR A 259 -6.67 8.16 19.58
C TYR A 259 -7.20 9.12 20.65
N GLU A 260 -7.60 10.33 20.21
CA GLU A 260 -8.24 11.32 21.06
C GLU A 260 -9.63 10.82 21.57
N PRO A 261 -10.09 11.29 22.74
CA PRO A 261 -11.43 10.98 23.22
C PRO A 261 -12.51 11.37 22.20
N GLY A 262 -13.38 10.43 21.82
CA GLY A 262 -14.44 10.64 20.83
C GLY A 262 -14.03 10.41 19.37
N ASP A 263 -12.78 10.03 19.10
CA ASP A 263 -12.32 9.73 17.74
C ASP A 263 -13.04 8.50 17.16
N ILE A 264 -13.86 8.73 16.15
CA ILE A 264 -14.67 7.69 15.48
C ILE A 264 -13.83 6.62 14.78
N ARG A 265 -12.54 6.90 14.51
CA ARG A 265 -11.64 5.97 13.81
C ARG A 265 -11.19 4.84 14.72
N LYS A 266 -11.13 5.05 16.04
CA LYS A 266 -10.62 4.07 17.02
C LYS A 266 -11.40 2.77 16.95
N ASP A 267 -12.69 2.83 17.21
CA ASP A 267 -13.54 1.65 17.25
C ASP A 267 -13.67 1.02 15.86
N PHE A 268 -13.65 1.81 14.79
CA PHE A 268 -13.63 1.21 13.46
C PHE A 268 -12.34 0.40 13.22
N SER A 269 -11.19 0.96 13.62
CA SER A 269 -9.86 0.45 13.29
C SER A 269 -9.41 -0.74 14.13
N LEU A 270 -9.82 -0.82 15.41
CA LEU A 270 -9.40 -1.87 16.32
C LEU A 270 -10.51 -2.25 17.32
N ALA A 271 -10.31 -3.36 18.01
CA ALA A 271 -11.07 -3.72 19.20
C ALA A 271 -10.12 -4.33 20.25
N THR A 272 -10.53 -4.26 21.52
CA THR A 272 -9.76 -4.76 22.67
C THR A 272 -10.34 -6.04 23.27
N SER A 273 -11.47 -6.51 22.75
CA SER A 273 -12.12 -7.74 23.17
C SER A 273 -13.06 -8.28 22.10
N TYR A 274 -13.43 -9.56 22.22
CA TYR A 274 -14.49 -10.20 21.44
C TYR A 274 -15.30 -11.15 22.33
N VAL A 275 -16.49 -11.56 21.88
CA VAL A 275 -17.32 -12.56 22.57
C VAL A 275 -17.16 -13.90 21.85
N ASN A 276 -16.68 -14.93 22.55
CA ASN A 276 -16.46 -16.25 21.96
C ASN A 276 -17.80 -17.02 21.76
N ALA A 277 -17.73 -18.19 21.12
CA ALA A 277 -18.90 -19.03 20.87
C ALA A 277 -19.61 -19.54 22.16
N ALA A 278 -18.94 -19.50 23.31
CA ALA A 278 -19.50 -19.82 24.62
C ALA A 278 -20.13 -18.60 25.31
N GLY A 279 -20.21 -17.44 24.66
CA GLY A 279 -20.76 -16.20 25.22
C GLY A 279 -19.83 -15.48 26.20
N GLN A 280 -18.56 -15.89 26.29
CA GLN A 280 -17.59 -15.28 27.20
C GLN A 280 -16.87 -14.12 26.50
N THR A 281 -16.67 -13.01 27.23
CA THR A 281 -15.83 -11.91 26.75
C THR A 281 -14.37 -12.28 26.92
N ILE A 282 -13.64 -12.34 25.81
CA ILE A 282 -12.20 -12.58 25.75
C ILE A 282 -11.51 -11.24 25.50
N GLN A 283 -10.54 -10.89 26.35
CA GLN A 283 -9.71 -9.69 26.17
C GLN A 283 -8.59 -10.03 25.19
N ASP A 284 -8.65 -9.45 23.99
CA ASP A 284 -7.59 -9.54 22.99
C ASP A 284 -7.68 -8.33 22.07
N VAL A 285 -6.53 -7.73 21.78
CA VAL A 285 -6.44 -6.53 20.94
C VAL A 285 -6.14 -6.95 19.50
N TYR A 286 -6.96 -6.48 18.56
CA TYR A 286 -6.83 -6.84 17.15
C TYR A 286 -7.27 -5.73 16.20
N VAL A 287 -6.71 -5.74 14.98
CA VAL A 287 -7.13 -4.82 13.91
C VAL A 287 -8.51 -5.24 13.40
N ARG A 288 -9.40 -4.24 13.33
CA ARG A 288 -10.81 -4.38 12.93
C ARG A 288 -11.15 -3.58 11.66
N LYS A 289 -10.16 -2.87 11.10
CA LYS A 289 -10.31 -1.95 9.96
C LYS A 289 -10.77 -2.63 8.66
N TYR A 290 -10.28 -3.85 8.39
CA TYR A 290 -10.61 -4.62 7.19
C TYR A 290 -11.60 -5.72 7.55
N ARG A 291 -12.89 -5.40 7.65
CA ARG A 291 -13.92 -6.42 7.97
C ARG A 291 -14.42 -7.07 6.70
N GLY A 292 -14.51 -8.39 6.71
CA GLY A 292 -15.08 -9.16 5.62
C GLY A 292 -15.88 -10.35 6.14
N ASN A 293 -16.66 -10.93 5.24
CA ASN A 293 -17.36 -12.18 5.46
C ASN A 293 -16.90 -13.19 4.40
N PRO A 294 -15.72 -13.80 4.57
CA PRO A 294 -15.10 -14.60 3.53
C PRO A 294 -15.82 -15.95 3.39
N VAL A 295 -15.86 -16.47 2.16
CA VAL A 295 -16.45 -17.81 1.85
C VAL A 295 -15.38 -18.91 1.88
N LEU A 296 -14.11 -18.54 1.75
CA LEU A 296 -12.94 -19.41 1.90
C LEU A 296 -11.94 -18.74 2.84
N ASN A 297 -11.05 -19.53 3.47
CA ASN A 297 -10.03 -18.96 4.33
C ASN A 297 -9.16 -17.94 3.55
N ASN A 298 -8.88 -16.77 4.15
CA ASN A 298 -8.10 -15.68 3.57
C ASN A 298 -8.69 -15.05 2.29
N ASP A 299 -9.99 -15.20 2.05
CA ASP A 299 -10.64 -14.83 0.80
C ASP A 299 -11.62 -13.65 0.94
N ASN A 300 -11.12 -12.47 1.32
CA ASN A 300 -11.95 -11.27 1.52
C ASN A 300 -11.91 -10.32 0.32
N SER A 301 -12.96 -9.53 0.12
CA SER A 301 -13.07 -8.62 -1.06
C SER A 301 -12.58 -7.19 -0.83
N ASN A 302 -12.25 -6.82 0.41
CA ASN A 302 -11.80 -5.46 0.74
C ASN A 302 -10.46 -5.18 0.05
N ASN A 303 -10.36 -4.07 -0.67
CA ASN A 303 -9.10 -3.64 -1.26
C ASN A 303 -8.12 -3.16 -0.18
N ILE A 304 -6.84 -3.11 -0.54
CA ILE A 304 -5.80 -2.51 0.29
C ILE A 304 -5.45 -1.14 -0.30
N PRO A 305 -5.83 -0.03 0.35
CA PRO A 305 -5.46 1.30 -0.11
C PRO A 305 -3.94 1.49 -0.11
N VAL A 306 -3.40 2.02 -1.21
CA VAL A 306 -1.99 2.42 -1.34
C VAL A 306 -1.85 3.92 -1.11
N ILE A 307 -2.75 4.70 -1.71
CA ILE A 307 -2.90 6.14 -1.50
C ILE A 307 -4.39 6.48 -1.48
N ARG A 308 -4.81 7.21 -0.46
CA ARG A 308 -6.12 7.83 -0.34
C ARG A 308 -6.02 9.35 -0.44
N TYR A 309 -7.15 9.99 -0.65
CA TYR A 309 -7.22 11.45 -0.69
C TYR A 309 -6.86 12.08 0.65
N ALA A 310 -7.19 11.42 1.78
CA ALA A 310 -6.70 11.84 3.09
C ALA A 310 -5.17 11.89 3.16
N ASP A 311 -4.48 10.92 2.55
CA ASP A 311 -3.01 10.91 2.50
C ASP A 311 -2.50 12.09 1.65
N VAL A 312 -3.16 12.39 0.52
CA VAL A 312 -2.82 13.55 -0.32
C VAL A 312 -2.95 14.87 0.45
N LEU A 313 -4.05 15.06 1.18
CA LEU A 313 -4.29 16.27 1.97
C LEU A 313 -3.27 16.44 3.09
N LEU A 314 -2.94 15.35 3.80
CA LEU A 314 -1.97 15.38 4.89
C LEU A 314 -0.54 15.56 4.39
N MET A 315 -0.14 14.89 3.30
CA MET A 315 1.16 15.09 2.67
C MET A 315 1.31 16.54 2.14
N TYR A 316 0.23 17.12 1.60
CA TYR A 316 0.26 18.52 1.17
C TYR A 316 0.39 19.47 2.36
N ALA A 317 -0.36 19.22 3.44
CA ALA A 317 -0.25 19.98 4.69
C ALA A 317 1.18 19.91 5.27
N GLU A 318 1.81 18.73 5.24
CA GLU A 318 3.20 18.53 5.65
C GLU A 318 4.16 19.36 4.79
N CYS A 319 4.03 19.33 3.46
CA CYS A 319 4.86 20.15 2.58
C CYS A 319 4.75 21.64 2.91
N LEU A 320 3.53 22.14 3.16
CA LEU A 320 3.31 23.54 3.54
C LEU A 320 3.92 23.86 4.90
N ASN A 321 3.83 22.94 5.87
CA ASN A 321 4.40 23.09 7.19
C ASN A 321 5.93 23.15 7.16
N GLU A 322 6.56 22.27 6.40
CA GLU A 322 8.02 22.19 6.23
C GLU A 322 8.57 23.41 5.46
N ALA A 323 7.80 23.94 4.50
CA ALA A 323 8.18 25.17 3.82
C ALA A 323 8.16 26.37 4.78
N THR A 324 7.07 26.54 5.55
CA THR A 324 6.97 27.57 6.61
C THR A 324 5.85 27.23 7.59
N TYR A 325 6.19 26.98 8.86
CA TYR A 325 5.20 26.81 9.92
C TYR A 325 4.35 28.06 10.11
N ASN A 326 3.03 27.90 9.99
CA ASN A 326 2.05 28.93 10.31
C ASN A 326 0.80 28.30 10.95
N PRO A 327 0.51 28.56 12.24
CA PRO A 327 -0.63 27.96 12.94
C PRO A 327 -2.00 28.44 12.43
N ALA A 328 -2.04 29.53 11.66
CA ALA A 328 -3.24 30.02 10.97
C ALA A 328 -3.16 29.83 9.44
N GLY A 329 -2.17 29.06 8.97
CA GLY A 329 -1.89 28.84 7.55
C GLY A 329 -2.68 27.67 6.94
N ASP A 330 -2.47 27.50 5.63
CA ASP A 330 -3.16 26.47 4.85
C ASP A 330 -2.85 25.04 5.31
N ALA A 331 -1.67 24.77 5.86
CA ALA A 331 -1.34 23.46 6.44
C ALA A 331 -2.41 23.01 7.45
N MET A 332 -2.81 23.90 8.36
CA MET A 332 -3.82 23.61 9.37
C MET A 332 -5.22 23.46 8.76
N ARG A 333 -5.52 24.21 7.68
CA ARG A 333 -6.78 24.06 6.94
C ARG A 333 -6.92 22.64 6.38
N TYR A 334 -5.89 22.12 5.72
CA TYR A 334 -5.91 20.78 5.14
C TYR A 334 -5.89 19.67 6.21
N LEU A 335 -5.15 19.86 7.31
CA LEU A 335 -5.21 18.97 8.48
C LEU A 335 -6.64 18.86 9.04
N ASN A 336 -7.32 20.01 9.21
CA ASN A 336 -8.66 20.07 9.78
C ASN A 336 -9.75 19.47 8.87
N MET A 337 -9.47 19.23 7.59
CA MET A 337 -10.39 18.49 6.72
C MET A 337 -10.48 16.99 7.08
N ILE A 338 -9.51 16.46 7.83
CA ILE A 338 -9.43 15.03 8.20
C ILE A 338 -9.84 14.79 9.67
N ARG A 339 -9.92 15.85 10.47
CA ARG A 339 -10.22 15.77 11.91
C ARG A 339 -11.70 15.51 12.20
#